data_AF-A0A960M323-F1
#
_entry.id   AF-A0A960M323-F1
#
_cell.length_a   1.000
_cell.length_b   1.000
_cell.length_c   1.000
_cell.angle_alpha   90.00
_cell.angle_beta   90.00
_cell.angle_gamma   90.00
#
_symmetry.space_group_name_H-M   'P 1'
#
loop_
_entity.id
_entity.type
_entity.pdbx_description
1 polymer ?
#
loop_
_entity_poly.entity_id
_entity_poly.type
_entity_poly.pdbx_seq_one_letter_code
_entity_poly.pdbx_strand_id
1 'polypeptide(L)'
;MLKVELQSWECPICFNQFEDPMIHNECGQTIDRHCIIESIQRHGRCPSCNVEATMEQFRPNVVVRDAIEELQRTLPPLVVEHQEKESAPPIIFPSFSPSVSVTEKKGFSSVMTDIKKRDPVLYNAHVKKESTKKLRVDWGNGYVAAFKSGNWHFYKIGQGAGPELCKHAKFEEGIKIIFPGRC
;
A
#
# COMPACT_ATOMS: atom_id res chain seq x y z
N MET A 1 -32.16 -16.57 -16.19
CA MET A 1 -30.80 -16.59 -15.63
C MET A 1 -30.70 -15.39 -14.69
N LEU A 2 -30.89 -15.60 -13.39
CA LEU A 2 -30.78 -14.53 -12.40
C LEU A 2 -29.30 -14.19 -12.25
N LYS A 3 -28.90 -13.02 -12.76
CA LYS A 3 -27.63 -12.39 -12.37
C LYS A 3 -27.82 -11.95 -10.91
N VAL A 4 -27.30 -12.73 -9.98
CA VAL A 4 -27.06 -12.23 -8.63
C VAL A 4 -25.85 -11.31 -8.74
N GLU A 5 -26.08 -10.01 -8.83
CA GLU A 5 -25.01 -9.03 -8.69
C GLU A 5 -24.48 -9.14 -7.26
N LEU A 6 -23.25 -9.65 -7.10
CA LEU A 6 -22.54 -9.84 -5.83
C LEU A 6 -22.17 -8.51 -5.13
N GLN A 7 -22.86 -7.41 -5.44
CA GLN A 7 -22.48 -6.05 -5.06
C GLN A 7 -23.00 -5.62 -3.67
N SER A 8 -23.25 -6.55 -2.73
CA SER A 8 -23.97 -6.22 -1.48
C SER A 8 -23.38 -6.81 -0.19
N TRP A 9 -22.08 -7.13 -0.14
CA TRP A 9 -21.42 -7.61 1.08
C TRP A 9 -20.35 -6.66 1.63
N GLU A 10 -20.21 -5.49 1.02
CA GLU A 10 -19.20 -4.50 1.35
C GLU A 10 -19.82 -3.24 1.95
N CYS A 11 -19.11 -2.65 2.91
CA CYS A 11 -19.48 -1.38 3.49
C CYS A 11 -19.30 -0.25 2.45
N PRO A 12 -20.31 0.61 2.23
CA PRO A 12 -20.24 1.68 1.23
C PRO A 12 -19.25 2.80 1.59
N ILE A 13 -18.67 2.76 2.81
CA ILE A 13 -17.77 3.79 3.32
C ILE A 13 -16.31 3.34 3.26
N CYS A 14 -15.99 2.12 3.72
CA CYS A 14 -14.63 1.59 3.72
C CYS A 14 -14.36 0.61 2.57
N PHE A 15 -15.38 0.22 1.80
CA PHE A 15 -15.30 -0.73 0.68
C PHE A 15 -14.74 -2.11 1.06
N ASN A 16 -14.70 -2.41 2.36
CA ASN A 16 -14.36 -3.74 2.85
C ASN A 16 -15.62 -4.56 3.04
N GLN A 17 -15.50 -5.89 2.94
CA GLN A 17 -16.52 -6.80 3.43
C GLN A 17 -16.94 -6.42 4.86
N PHE A 18 -18.25 -6.38 5.12
CA PHE A 18 -18.79 -6.03 6.43
C PHE A 18 -18.22 -6.94 7.53
N GLU A 19 -17.74 -6.32 8.61
CA GLU A 19 -17.23 -6.99 9.80
C GLU A 19 -18.21 -6.83 10.98
N ASP A 20 -18.71 -5.59 11.18
CA ASP A 20 -19.71 -5.27 12.20
C ASP A 20 -20.80 -4.38 11.57
N PRO A 21 -21.65 -4.95 10.70
CA PRO A 21 -22.64 -4.19 9.96
C PRO A 21 -23.72 -3.65 10.90
N MET A 22 -23.97 -2.35 10.81
CA MET A 22 -25.00 -1.63 11.53
C MET A 22 -25.95 -0.96 10.53
N ILE A 23 -27.25 -1.01 10.78
CA ILE A 23 -28.27 -0.37 9.96
C ILE A 23 -28.74 0.94 10.61
N HIS A 24 -28.81 2.02 9.83
CA HIS A 24 -29.40 3.28 10.27
C HIS A 24 -30.93 3.21 10.23
N ASN A 25 -31.61 3.57 11.32
CA ASN A 25 -33.06 3.42 11.44
C ASN A 25 -33.86 4.26 10.43
N GLU A 26 -33.32 5.41 10.01
CA GLU A 26 -34.06 6.33 9.12
C GLU A 26 -33.77 6.09 7.64
N CYS A 27 -32.49 5.98 7.26
CA CYS A 27 -32.11 5.82 5.84
C CYS A 27 -31.96 4.36 5.41
N GLY A 28 -32.00 3.41 6.36
CA GLY A 28 -31.93 1.97 6.09
C GLY A 28 -30.56 1.47 5.59
N GLN A 29 -29.55 2.35 5.57
CA GLN A 29 -28.24 2.01 5.02
C GLN A 29 -27.44 1.19 6.02
N THR A 30 -26.81 0.13 5.52
CA THR A 30 -25.93 -0.73 6.32
C THR A 30 -24.49 -0.28 6.15
N ILE A 31 -23.83 -0.01 7.26
CA ILE A 31 -22.49 0.57 7.33
C ILE A 31 -21.76 -0.09 8.49
N ASP A 32 -20.45 -0.34 8.35
CA ASP A 32 -19.67 -0.87 9.47
C ASP A 32 -19.65 0.12 10.65
N ARG A 33 -19.71 -0.44 11.86
CA ARG A 33 -19.72 0.32 13.12
C ARG A 33 -18.57 1.32 13.22
N HIS A 34 -17.36 0.95 12.77
CA HIS A 34 -16.20 1.83 12.84
C HIS A 34 -16.35 3.08 11.95
N CYS A 35 -16.92 2.94 10.74
CA CYS A 35 -17.18 4.05 9.83
C CYS A 35 -18.24 5.01 10.38
N ILE A 36 -19.26 4.47 11.06
CA ILE A 36 -20.30 5.27 11.72
C ILE A 36 -19.66 6.09 12.85
N ILE A 37 -18.86 5.47 13.71
CA ILE A 37 -18.19 6.14 14.82
C ILE A 37 -17.31 7.30 14.31
N GLU A 38 -16.50 7.05 13.29
CA GLU A 38 -15.63 8.07 12.69
C GLU A 38 -16.44 9.25 12.13
N SER A 39 -17.55 8.97 11.43
CA SER A 39 -18.40 10.01 10.84
C SER A 39 -19.12 10.83 11.91
N ILE A 40 -19.67 10.20 12.95
CA ILE A 40 -20.33 10.88 14.06
C ILE A 40 -19.31 11.73 14.84
N GLN A 41 -18.10 11.21 15.10
CA GLN A 41 -17.06 11.97 15.80
C GLN A 41 -16.58 13.21 15.04
N ARG A 42 -16.48 13.12 13.71
CA ARG A 42 -16.00 14.23 12.87
C ARG A 42 -17.07 15.24 12.50
N HIS A 43 -18.28 14.76 12.24
CA HIS A 43 -19.32 15.54 11.57
C HIS A 43 -20.67 15.50 12.28
N GLY A 44 -20.89 14.59 13.24
CA GLY A 44 -22.19 14.39 13.89
C GLY A 44 -23.29 13.93 12.94
N ARG A 45 -22.92 13.25 11.84
CA ARG A 45 -23.83 12.91 10.73
C ARG A 45 -23.71 11.46 10.32
N CYS A 46 -24.77 10.95 9.70
CA CYS A 46 -24.78 9.65 9.03
C CYS A 46 -23.89 9.71 7.77
N PRO A 47 -22.93 8.79 7.60
CA PRO A 47 -22.01 8.84 6.46
C PRO A 47 -22.66 8.54 5.10
N SER A 48 -23.91 8.02 5.07
CA SER A 48 -24.61 7.72 3.83
C SER A 48 -25.61 8.81 3.41
N CYS A 49 -26.51 9.25 4.31
CA CYS A 49 -27.52 10.25 3.98
C CYS A 49 -27.16 11.68 4.43
N ASN A 50 -26.04 11.86 5.14
CA ASN A 50 -25.56 13.15 5.65
C ASN A 50 -26.53 13.89 6.61
N VAL A 51 -27.57 13.20 7.11
CA VAL A 51 -28.46 13.68 8.16
C VAL A 51 -27.76 13.61 9.51
N GLU A 52 -28.07 14.52 10.42
CA GLU A 52 -27.54 14.49 11.79
C GLU A 52 -27.90 13.16 12.47
N ALA A 53 -26.89 12.50 13.03
CA ALA A 53 -27.05 11.17 13.57
C ALA A 53 -26.20 10.94 14.81
N THR A 54 -26.72 10.16 15.74
CA THR A 54 -26.05 9.65 16.95
C THR A 54 -26.00 8.12 16.90
N MET A 55 -25.16 7.51 17.75
CA MET A 55 -24.96 6.05 17.74
C MET A 55 -26.25 5.27 18.07
N GLU A 56 -27.18 5.87 18.80
CA GLU A 56 -28.46 5.28 19.21
C GLU A 56 -29.42 5.06 18.02
N GLN A 57 -29.22 5.79 16.92
CA GLN A 57 -29.99 5.63 15.68
C GLN A 57 -29.48 4.47 14.80
N PHE A 58 -28.40 3.80 15.20
CA PHE A 58 -27.86 2.63 14.52
C PHE A 58 -28.06 1.37 15.34
N ARG A 59 -28.46 0.28 14.68
CA ARG A 59 -28.65 -1.05 15.31
C ARG A 59 -27.85 -2.11 14.55
N PRO A 60 -27.37 -3.17 15.21
CA PRO A 60 -26.72 -4.28 14.50
C PRO A 60 -27.62 -4.85 13.41
N ASN A 61 -27.09 -5.00 12.19
CA ASN A 61 -27.79 -5.68 11.10
C ASN A 61 -27.45 -7.18 11.13
N VAL A 62 -28.16 -7.89 12.02
CA VAL A 62 -27.97 -9.34 12.21
C VAL A 62 -28.26 -10.15 10.95
N VAL A 63 -29.18 -9.67 10.10
CA VAL A 63 -29.52 -10.35 8.83
C VAL A 63 -28.34 -10.36 7.88
N VAL A 64 -27.63 -9.23 7.75
CA VAL A 64 -26.41 -9.15 6.91
C VAL A 64 -25.30 -10.00 7.51
N ARG A 65 -25.12 -9.96 8.84
CA ARG A 65 -24.12 -10.76 9.53
C ARG A 65 -24.30 -12.26 9.29
N ASP A 66 -25.51 -12.77 9.56
CA ASP A 66 -25.84 -14.19 9.42
C ASP A 66 -25.67 -14.65 7.97
N ALA A 67 -26.04 -13.81 7.01
CA ALA A 67 -25.89 -14.14 5.60
C ALA A 67 -24.43 -14.14 5.12
N ILE A 68 -23.56 -13.29 5.67
CA ILE A 68 -22.12 -13.35 5.42
C ILE A 68 -21.52 -14.63 6.00
N GLU A 69 -21.88 -14.97 7.24
CA GLU A 69 -21.41 -16.21 7.88
C GLU A 69 -21.82 -17.45 7.10
N GLU A 70 -23.07 -17.50 6.63
CA GLU A 70 -23.57 -18.63 5.83
C GLU A 70 -22.91 -18.71 4.45
N LEU A 71 -22.66 -17.56 3.81
CA LEU A 71 -21.90 -17.51 2.56
C LEU A 71 -20.47 -18.05 2.74
N GLN A 72 -19.81 -17.68 3.84
CA GLN A 72 -18.47 -18.19 4.17
C GLN A 72 -18.46 -19.70 4.45
N ARG A 73 -19.52 -20.26 5.02
CA ARG A 73 -19.66 -21.71 5.27
C ARG A 73 -19.94 -22.53 4.01
N THR A 74 -20.74 -21.98 3.09
CA THR A 74 -21.24 -22.70 1.91
C THR A 74 -20.27 -22.65 0.74
N LEU A 75 -19.38 -21.66 0.70
CA LEU A 75 -18.30 -21.63 -0.29
C LEU A 75 -17.22 -22.65 0.12
N PRO A 76 -16.89 -23.64 -0.74
CA PRO A 76 -15.63 -24.37 -0.56
C PRO A 76 -14.48 -23.35 -0.54
N PRO A 77 -13.30 -23.66 0.05
CA PRO A 77 -12.14 -22.82 -0.12
C PRO A 77 -11.78 -22.80 -1.60
N LEU A 78 -12.40 -21.88 -2.33
CA LEU A 78 -11.90 -21.40 -3.58
C LEU A 78 -10.50 -20.93 -3.23
N VAL A 79 -9.51 -21.42 -3.95
CA VAL A 79 -8.21 -20.76 -4.02
C VAL A 79 -8.52 -19.41 -4.63
N VAL A 80 -8.94 -18.48 -3.78
CA VAL A 80 -9.05 -17.08 -4.13
C VAL A 80 -7.60 -16.71 -4.39
N GLU A 81 -7.27 -16.44 -5.64
CA GLU A 81 -6.11 -15.61 -5.92
C GLU A 81 -6.42 -14.27 -5.24
N HIS A 82 -6.02 -14.17 -3.98
CA HIS A 82 -6.20 -12.99 -3.15
C HIS A 82 -5.46 -11.86 -3.86
N GLN A 83 -6.20 -10.94 -4.49
CA GLN A 83 -5.75 -9.56 -4.52
C GLN A 83 -5.71 -9.12 -3.06
N GLU A 84 -4.49 -9.05 -2.52
CA GLU A 84 -4.20 -8.80 -1.12
C GLU A 84 -4.93 -7.56 -0.63
N LYS A 85 -5.94 -7.78 0.24
CA LYS A 85 -6.32 -6.81 1.26
C LYS A 85 -5.06 -6.46 2.05
N GLU A 86 -4.85 -5.17 2.19
CA GLU A 86 -3.78 -4.51 2.93
C GLU A 86 -3.87 -4.84 4.44
N SER A 87 -3.53 -6.08 4.80
CA SER A 87 -2.95 -6.38 6.11
C SER A 87 -1.69 -5.53 6.23
N ALA A 88 -1.42 -4.97 7.41
CA ALA A 88 -0.24 -4.17 7.72
C ALA A 88 0.96 -4.52 6.82
N PRO A 89 1.58 -3.52 6.13
CA PRO A 89 2.51 -3.79 5.05
C PRO A 89 3.48 -4.88 5.48
N PRO A 90 3.70 -5.92 4.66
CA PRO A 90 4.59 -7.02 5.00
C PRO A 90 5.84 -6.41 5.60
N ILE A 91 6.37 -6.95 6.69
CA ILE A 91 7.55 -6.37 7.34
C ILE A 91 8.67 -6.32 6.29
N ILE A 92 8.79 -5.15 5.65
CA ILE A 92 9.67 -4.94 4.53
C ILE A 92 11.08 -4.76 5.11
N PHE A 93 11.82 -5.84 5.25
CA PHE A 93 13.23 -5.72 5.60
C PHE A 93 13.98 -5.08 4.41
N PRO A 94 14.79 -4.04 4.63
CA PRO A 94 15.64 -3.52 3.56
C PRO A 94 16.54 -4.65 3.07
N SER A 95 16.38 -5.03 1.81
CA SER A 95 17.06 -6.16 1.16
C SER A 95 18.05 -5.68 0.10
N PHE A 96 18.58 -4.47 0.30
CA PHE A 96 19.55 -3.89 -0.61
C PHE A 96 20.68 -4.87 -0.91
N SER A 97 20.87 -5.13 -2.20
CA SER A 97 21.99 -5.88 -2.72
C SER A 97 23.30 -5.29 -2.19
N PRO A 98 24.36 -6.10 -2.04
CA PRO A 98 25.70 -5.60 -1.78
C PRO A 98 26.05 -4.46 -2.75
N SER A 99 26.82 -3.46 -2.29
CA SER A 99 27.23 -2.36 -3.16
C SER A 99 28.01 -2.90 -4.34
N VAL A 100 27.48 -2.66 -5.54
CA VAL A 100 28.19 -2.90 -6.78
C VAL A 100 28.79 -1.59 -7.25
N SER A 101 30.07 -1.59 -7.57
CA SER A 101 30.80 -0.39 -8.00
C SER A 101 31.09 -0.42 -9.50
N VAL A 102 31.37 0.75 -10.09
CA VAL A 102 31.82 0.84 -11.49
C VAL A 102 33.06 -0.01 -11.78
N THR A 103 33.89 -0.30 -10.77
CA THR A 103 35.08 -1.17 -10.89
C THR A 103 34.70 -2.63 -11.11
N GLU A 104 33.52 -3.06 -10.65
CA GLU A 104 32.94 -4.40 -10.85
C GLU A 104 32.10 -4.43 -12.14
N LYS A 105 32.77 -4.23 -13.28
CA LYS A 105 32.17 -3.93 -14.61
C LYS A 105 30.97 -4.82 -15.00
N LYS A 106 31.02 -6.13 -14.71
CA LYS A 106 29.94 -7.07 -15.07
C LYS A 106 28.69 -6.88 -14.21
N GLY A 107 28.83 -6.89 -12.88
CA GLY A 107 27.70 -6.71 -11.96
C GLY A 107 27.06 -5.34 -12.13
N PHE A 108 27.90 -4.29 -12.21
CA PHE A 108 27.41 -2.92 -12.30
C PHE A 108 26.62 -2.66 -13.59
N SER A 109 27.11 -3.18 -14.72
CA SER A 109 26.44 -3.03 -16.00
C SER A 109 25.14 -3.83 -16.09
N SER A 110 25.06 -4.99 -15.43
CA SER A 110 23.82 -5.78 -15.36
C SER A 110 22.75 -5.00 -14.60
N VAL A 111 23.07 -4.56 -13.37
CA VAL A 111 22.13 -3.84 -12.52
C VAL A 111 21.66 -2.53 -13.18
N MET A 112 22.54 -1.81 -13.86
CA MET A 112 22.15 -0.63 -14.63
C MET A 112 21.20 -0.93 -15.79
N THR A 113 21.42 -2.03 -16.50
CA THR A 113 20.51 -2.47 -17.58
C THR A 113 19.13 -2.82 -17.00
N ASP A 114 19.10 -3.48 -15.85
CA ASP A 114 17.85 -3.87 -15.19
C ASP A 114 17.06 -2.64 -14.71
N ILE A 115 17.74 -1.66 -14.11
CA ILE A 115 17.10 -0.38 -13.72
C ILE A 115 16.58 0.33 -14.96
N LYS A 116 17.37 0.44 -16.03
CA LYS A 116 16.95 1.08 -17.28
C LYS A 116 15.73 0.39 -17.90
N LYS A 117 15.65 -0.94 -17.79
CA LYS A 117 14.52 -1.73 -18.29
C LYS A 117 13.25 -1.48 -17.48
N ARG A 118 13.36 -1.38 -16.14
CA ARG A 118 12.20 -1.15 -15.26
C ARG A 118 11.74 0.31 -15.23
N ASP A 119 12.69 1.24 -15.18
CA ASP A 119 12.44 2.66 -15.09
C ASP A 119 13.48 3.46 -15.90
N PRO A 120 13.25 3.60 -17.22
CA PRO A 120 14.18 4.32 -18.09
C PRO A 120 14.25 5.81 -17.76
N VAL A 121 13.19 6.39 -17.17
CA VAL A 121 13.13 7.81 -16.81
C VAL A 121 14.03 8.06 -15.60
N LEU A 122 13.88 7.26 -14.54
CA LEU A 122 14.76 7.28 -13.37
C LEU A 122 16.22 7.04 -13.76
N TYR A 123 16.45 6.06 -14.63
CA TYR A 123 17.78 5.75 -15.12
C TYR A 123 18.43 6.97 -15.76
N ASN A 124 17.71 7.60 -16.71
CA ASN A 124 18.25 8.71 -17.47
C ASN A 124 18.42 9.99 -16.65
N ALA A 125 17.57 10.22 -15.66
CA ALA A 125 17.66 11.40 -14.80
C ALA A 125 18.71 11.21 -13.67
N HIS A 126 18.72 10.05 -13.02
CA HIS A 126 19.34 9.88 -11.71
C HIS A 126 20.29 8.70 -11.56
N VAL A 127 20.43 7.79 -12.54
CA VAL A 127 21.25 6.57 -12.36
C VAL A 127 22.25 6.32 -13.50
N LYS A 128 22.46 7.28 -14.40
CA LYS A 128 23.44 7.15 -15.50
C LYS A 128 24.85 6.80 -15.00
N LYS A 129 25.55 5.97 -15.77
CA LYS A 129 26.93 5.50 -15.53
C LYS A 129 27.94 6.64 -15.32
N GLU A 130 27.78 7.75 -16.03
CA GLU A 130 28.67 8.93 -15.96
C GLU A 130 28.63 9.63 -14.60
N SER A 131 27.49 9.54 -13.89
CA SER A 131 27.26 10.27 -12.64
C SER A 131 27.28 9.38 -11.40
N THR A 132 27.33 8.06 -11.56
CA THR A 132 27.14 7.08 -10.48
C THR A 132 28.38 6.24 -10.27
N LYS A 133 29.01 6.32 -9.09
CA LYS A 133 30.24 5.59 -8.75
C LYS A 133 29.97 4.21 -8.14
N LYS A 134 28.92 4.12 -7.32
CA LYS A 134 28.46 2.88 -6.66
C LYS A 134 26.95 2.86 -6.65
N LEU A 135 26.40 1.67 -6.55
CA LEU A 135 24.97 1.48 -6.56
C LEU A 135 24.57 0.31 -5.67
N ARG A 136 23.41 0.46 -5.01
CA ARG A 136 22.72 -0.60 -4.28
C ARG A 136 21.26 -0.60 -4.74
N VAL A 137 20.67 -1.78 -4.90
CA VAL A 137 19.27 -1.92 -5.28
C VAL A 137 18.58 -2.87 -4.35
N ASP A 138 17.39 -2.48 -3.92
CA ASP A 138 16.44 -3.30 -3.22
C ASP A 138 15.28 -3.60 -4.18
N TRP A 139 15.34 -4.75 -4.84
CA TRP A 139 14.33 -5.13 -5.83
C TRP A 139 13.01 -5.54 -5.19
N GLY A 140 13.04 -6.08 -3.97
CA GLY A 140 11.84 -6.45 -3.23
C GLY A 140 11.01 -5.22 -2.87
N ASN A 141 11.70 -4.13 -2.54
CA ASN A 141 11.06 -2.92 -2.04
C ASN A 141 11.00 -1.79 -3.07
N GLY A 142 11.64 -2.00 -4.22
CA GLY A 142 11.63 -1.06 -5.34
C GLY A 142 12.44 0.21 -5.07
N TYR A 143 13.61 0.08 -4.43
CA TYR A 143 14.49 1.24 -4.17
C TYR A 143 15.84 1.08 -4.84
N VAL A 144 16.40 2.21 -5.26
CA VAL A 144 17.78 2.31 -5.71
C VAL A 144 18.51 3.39 -4.93
N ALA A 145 19.72 3.09 -4.49
CA ALA A 145 20.64 4.03 -3.89
C ALA A 145 21.84 4.21 -4.82
N ALA A 146 22.02 5.41 -5.35
CA ALA A 146 23.13 5.78 -6.23
C ALA A 146 24.14 6.64 -5.46
N PHE A 147 25.41 6.24 -5.45
CA PHE A 147 26.47 7.03 -4.83
C PHE A 147 27.07 8.00 -5.83
N LYS A 148 26.87 9.30 -5.58
CA LYS A 148 27.24 10.41 -6.47
C LYS A 148 27.79 11.56 -5.64
N SER A 149 28.81 12.25 -6.15
CA SER A 149 29.35 13.46 -5.50
C SER A 149 29.63 13.32 -3.98
N GLY A 150 30.01 12.13 -3.52
CA GLY A 150 30.31 11.85 -2.11
C GLY A 150 29.11 11.46 -1.23
N ASN A 151 27.89 11.41 -1.76
CA ASN A 151 26.68 11.05 -1.02
C ASN A 151 25.91 9.89 -1.68
N TRP A 152 25.15 9.17 -0.87
CA TRP A 152 24.12 8.24 -1.31
C TRP A 152 22.83 9.00 -1.55
N HIS A 153 22.31 8.88 -2.77
CA HIS A 153 21.04 9.44 -3.19
C HIS A 153 20.05 8.30 -3.39
N PHE A 154 18.86 8.42 -2.81
CA PHE A 154 17.88 7.34 -2.80
C PHE A 154 16.64 7.70 -3.61
N TYR A 155 16.17 6.73 -4.40
CA TYR A 155 15.05 6.89 -5.30
C TYR A 155 14.14 5.66 -5.26
N LYS A 156 12.85 5.88 -5.52
CA LYS A 156 11.86 4.82 -5.71
C LYS A 156 11.74 4.46 -7.18
N ILE A 157 11.88 3.18 -7.49
CA ILE A 157 11.72 2.64 -8.84
C ILE A 157 10.23 2.70 -9.21
N GLY A 158 9.93 3.15 -10.43
CA GLY A 158 8.55 3.32 -10.92
C GLY A 158 8.00 4.73 -10.73
N GLN A 159 8.72 5.62 -10.04
CA GLN A 159 8.37 7.04 -9.95
C GLN A 159 9.05 7.91 -11.02
N GLY A 160 9.83 7.32 -11.92
CA GLY A 160 10.47 8.05 -13.01
C GLY A 160 11.50 9.06 -12.51
N ALA A 161 11.38 10.32 -12.96
CA ALA A 161 12.19 11.44 -12.47
C ALA A 161 11.64 12.05 -11.17
N GLY A 162 10.84 11.27 -10.42
CA GLY A 162 10.29 11.66 -9.14
C GLY A 162 11.37 12.16 -8.16
N PRO A 163 10.96 12.90 -7.12
CA PRO A 163 11.90 13.55 -6.23
C PRO A 163 12.84 12.54 -5.57
N GLU A 164 14.08 12.97 -5.38
CA GLU A 164 15.02 12.28 -4.51
C GLU A 164 14.43 12.15 -3.10
N LEU A 165 14.38 10.93 -2.58
CA LEU A 165 13.76 10.66 -1.28
C LEU A 165 14.60 11.25 -0.14
N CYS A 166 15.92 11.04 -0.21
CA CYS A 166 16.89 11.59 0.73
C CYS A 166 18.32 11.50 0.17
N LYS A 167 19.23 12.28 0.75
CA LYS A 167 20.68 12.20 0.50
C LYS A 167 21.49 12.16 1.79
N HIS A 168 22.43 11.23 1.88
CA HIS A 168 23.26 11.06 3.07
C HIS A 168 24.70 10.66 2.71
N ALA A 169 25.66 11.09 3.53
CA ALA A 169 27.05 10.68 3.38
C ALA A 169 27.21 9.16 3.62
N LYS A 170 26.49 8.63 4.62
CA LYS A 170 26.45 7.20 4.95
C LYS A 170 25.16 6.57 4.43
N PHE A 171 25.26 5.35 3.92
CA PHE A 171 24.12 4.63 3.35
C PHE A 171 23.07 4.32 4.42
N GLU A 172 23.52 3.91 5.59
CA GLU A 172 22.70 3.47 6.71
C GLU A 172 21.80 4.61 7.25
N GLU A 173 22.28 5.86 7.15
CA GLU A 173 21.48 7.04 7.51
C GLU A 173 20.29 7.24 6.56
N GLY A 174 20.49 7.03 5.26
CA GLY A 174 19.39 7.08 4.29
C GLY A 174 18.38 5.94 4.46
N ILE A 175 18.86 4.74 4.82
CA ILE A 175 17.97 3.61 5.15
C ILE A 175 17.06 3.93 6.33
N LYS A 176 17.57 4.58 7.38
CA LYS A 176 16.75 5.03 8.52
C LYS A 176 15.63 5.98 8.12
N ILE A 177 15.84 6.81 7.10
CA ILE A 177 14.81 7.73 6.60
C ILE A 177 13.77 6.98 5.76
N ILE A 178 14.20 6.06 4.90
CA ILE A 178 13.29 5.33 4.01
C ILE A 178 12.50 4.26 4.79
N PHE A 179 13.07 3.75 5.88
CA PHE A 179 12.48 2.75 6.76
C PHE A 179 12.53 3.22 8.22
N PRO A 180 11.76 4.26 8.60
CA PRO A 180 11.78 4.79 9.96
C PRO A 180 11.28 3.73 10.97
N GLY A 181 12.05 3.52 12.04
CA GLY A 181 11.74 2.56 13.11
C GLY A 181 12.52 1.23 13.06
N ARG A 182 13.57 1.12 12.23
CA ARG A 182 14.34 -0.12 12.07
C ARG A 182 15.86 0.13 12.06
N CYS A 183 16.44 0.33 13.26
CA CYS A 183 17.87 0.27 13.55
C CYS A 183 18.10 -0.19 14.99
#